data_AF-A0A1Q4XMP7-F1
#
_entry.id   AF-A0A1Q4XMP7-F1
#
_cell.length_a   1.000
_cell.length_b   1.000
_cell.length_c   1.000
_cell.angle_alpha   90.00
_cell.angle_beta   90.00
_cell.angle_gamma   90.00
#
_symmetry.space_group_name_H-M   'P 1'
#
loop_
_entity.id
_entity.type
_entity.pdbx_description
1 polymer ?
#
loop_
_entity_poly.entity_id
_entity_poly.type
_entity_poly.pdbx_seq_one_letter_code
_entity_poly.pdbx_strand_id
1 'polypeptide(L)'
;MLLSDRDLRSEIDAGRVRIDPFDPGLVQPSSIDVRLDRFFRVFENHKYPHIDPSAEQPDLTRLVETDGEDAFILHPGEFVLASTYEVVTLPDDIASRLEGKSSLGRLGLLTHSTAGFIDPGFSGHVTLELSNVATLPIKLYPGMKIGQLCMFRLSSPAEHPYGSAGYGSRYQGQRGPTPSRSHQNFIRTRINPE
;
A
#
# COMPACT_ATOMS: atom_id res chain seq x y z
N MET A 1 -14.80 0.99 -14.20
CA MET A 1 -14.13 1.21 -15.52
C MET A 1 -12.72 1.71 -15.25
N LEU A 2 -11.67 1.12 -15.85
CA LEU A 2 -10.27 1.56 -15.67
C LEU A 2 -10.04 2.91 -16.38
N LEU A 3 -9.40 3.85 -15.69
CA LEU A 3 -9.11 5.18 -16.23
C LEU A 3 -7.89 5.15 -17.16
N SER A 4 -8.01 5.81 -18.31
CA SER A 4 -6.89 6.05 -19.23
C SER A 4 -5.96 7.14 -18.68
N ASP A 5 -4.76 7.26 -19.26
CA ASP A 5 -3.83 8.35 -18.96
C ASP A 5 -4.44 9.75 -19.13
N ARG A 6 -5.31 9.94 -20.13
CA ARG A 6 -6.07 11.17 -20.34
C ARG A 6 -7.06 11.42 -19.19
N ASP A 7 -7.80 10.40 -18.79
CA ASP A 7 -8.81 10.53 -17.73
C ASP A 7 -8.13 10.73 -16.36
N LEU A 8 -7.03 10.03 -16.10
CA LEU A 8 -6.19 10.23 -14.91
C LEU A 8 -5.75 11.69 -14.79
N ARG A 9 -5.22 12.28 -15.87
CA ARG A 9 -4.84 13.70 -15.89
C ARG A 9 -6.04 14.60 -15.62
N SER A 10 -7.18 14.33 -16.25
CA SER A 10 -8.39 15.12 -16.04
C SER A 10 -8.88 15.10 -14.58
N GLU A 11 -8.80 13.96 -13.89
CA GLU A 11 -9.20 13.84 -12.48
C GLU A 11 -8.22 14.54 -11.54
N ILE A 12 -6.93 14.56 -11.88
CA ILE A 12 -5.87 15.26 -11.13
C ILE A 12 -5.98 16.78 -11.35
N ASP A 13 -6.13 17.23 -12.59
CA ASP A 13 -6.27 18.65 -12.94
C ASP A 13 -7.54 19.26 -12.31
N ALA A 14 -8.61 18.47 -12.19
CA ALA A 14 -9.83 18.85 -11.48
C ALA A 14 -9.69 18.82 -9.95
N GLY A 15 -8.56 18.36 -9.41
CA GLY A 15 -8.30 18.25 -7.97
C GLY A 15 -9.12 17.17 -7.24
N ARG A 16 -9.83 16.31 -7.99
CA ARG A 16 -10.65 15.22 -7.44
C ARG A 16 -9.78 14.09 -6.93
N VAL A 17 -8.80 13.69 -7.73
CA VAL A 17 -7.72 12.79 -7.33
C VAL A 17 -6.51 13.64 -6.99
N ARG A 18 -5.86 13.37 -5.85
CA ARG A 18 -4.59 14.01 -5.51
C ARG A 18 -3.52 12.97 -5.27
N ILE A 19 -2.35 13.21 -5.83
CA ILE A 19 -1.13 12.45 -5.63
C ILE A 19 -0.08 13.47 -5.23
N ASP A 20 0.49 13.36 -4.03
CA ASP A 20 1.41 14.37 -3.52
C ASP A 20 2.72 13.74 -3.05
N PRO A 21 3.87 14.03 -3.70
CA PRO A 21 4.02 14.94 -4.85
C PRO A 21 3.63 14.29 -6.19
N PHE A 22 2.90 15.04 -7.02
CA PHE A 22 2.57 14.62 -8.40
C PHE A 22 3.72 14.94 -9.36
N ASP A 23 4.12 13.93 -10.14
CA ASP A 23 5.04 14.09 -11.27
C ASP A 23 4.33 13.64 -12.56
N PRO A 24 4.03 14.55 -13.50
CA PRO A 24 3.40 14.21 -14.78
C PRO A 24 4.17 13.18 -15.61
N GLY A 25 5.49 13.08 -15.43
CA GLY A 25 6.35 12.11 -16.10
C GLY A 25 6.16 10.66 -15.62
N LEU A 26 5.41 10.46 -14.53
CA LEU A 26 5.08 9.12 -14.00
C LEU A 26 3.78 8.56 -14.56
N VAL A 27 2.97 9.35 -15.28
CA VAL A 27 1.73 8.87 -15.91
C VAL A 27 2.06 7.86 -17.01
N GLN A 28 1.34 6.74 -17.02
CA GLN A 28 1.42 5.62 -17.97
C GLN A 28 0.05 5.45 -18.65
N PRO A 29 -0.07 4.65 -19.74
CA PRO A 29 -1.30 4.58 -20.54
C PRO A 29 -2.62 4.32 -19.78
N SER A 30 -2.54 3.62 -18.63
CA SER A 30 -3.70 3.31 -17.78
C SER A 30 -3.36 3.25 -16.30
N SER A 31 -2.28 3.92 -15.89
CA SER A 31 -1.79 3.90 -14.52
C SER A 31 -0.90 5.10 -14.26
N ILE A 32 -0.50 5.31 -13.01
CA ILE A 32 0.57 6.23 -12.65
C ILE A 32 1.59 5.51 -11.78
N ASP A 33 2.86 5.56 -12.18
CA ASP A 33 3.95 4.99 -11.38
C ASP A 33 4.03 5.69 -10.02
N VAL A 34 4.28 4.92 -8.96
CA VAL A 34 4.54 5.43 -7.60
C VAL A 34 5.94 5.05 -7.13
N ARG A 35 6.48 5.85 -6.22
CA ARG A 35 7.83 5.71 -5.71
C ARG A 35 7.84 5.10 -4.31
N LEU A 36 8.96 4.50 -3.95
CA LEU A 36 9.20 3.94 -2.62
C LEU A 36 9.58 5.04 -1.63
N ASP A 37 8.95 5.10 -0.45
CA ASP A 37 9.39 5.97 0.66
C ASP A 37 10.56 5.31 1.41
N ARG A 38 11.20 6.07 2.31
CA ARG A 38 12.36 5.63 3.11
C ARG A 38 12.02 4.77 4.32
N PHE A 39 10.74 4.50 4.57
CA PHE A 39 10.23 3.81 5.75
C PHE A 39 9.90 2.34 5.47
N PHE A 40 10.49 1.46 6.26
CA PHE A 40 10.31 0.02 6.20
C PHE A 40 9.94 -0.53 7.57
N ARG A 41 9.20 -1.64 7.61
CA ARG A 41 8.96 -2.43 8.82
C ARG A 41 9.43 -3.84 8.61
N VAL A 42 10.36 -4.24 9.47
CA VAL A 42 10.93 -5.60 9.52
C VAL A 42 10.26 -6.37 10.64
N PHE A 43 10.04 -7.66 10.44
CA PHE A 43 9.39 -8.53 11.41
C PHE A 43 10.38 -8.99 12.49
N GLU A 44 10.06 -8.73 13.75
CA GLU A 44 10.84 -9.15 14.91
C GLU A 44 10.36 -10.53 15.38
N ASN A 45 10.55 -11.54 14.52
CA ASN A 45 9.99 -12.89 14.67
C ASN A 45 10.35 -13.61 15.99
N HIS A 46 11.36 -13.13 16.71
CA HIS A 46 11.79 -13.70 17.99
C HIS A 46 11.05 -13.12 19.21
N LYS A 47 10.28 -12.03 19.06
CA LYS A 47 9.61 -11.36 20.19
C LYS A 47 8.29 -12.02 20.61
N TYR A 48 7.65 -12.74 19.70
CA TYR A 48 6.39 -13.44 19.97
C TYR A 48 6.46 -14.89 19.47
N PRO A 49 5.81 -15.84 20.15
CA PRO A 49 5.76 -17.23 19.69
C PRO A 49 4.86 -17.45 18.47
N HIS A 50 3.95 -16.51 18.18
CA HIS A 50 3.03 -16.56 17.03
C HIS A 50 2.45 -15.16 16.76
N ILE A 51 1.78 -15.03 15.61
CA ILE A 51 0.96 -13.87 15.25
C ILE A 51 -0.51 -14.23 15.53
N ASP A 52 -1.18 -13.47 16.39
CA ASP A 52 -2.61 -13.58 16.65
C ASP A 52 -3.32 -12.33 16.09
N PRO A 53 -4.08 -12.44 14.98
CA PRO A 53 -4.77 -11.30 14.39
C PRO A 53 -5.80 -10.62 15.31
N SER A 54 -6.23 -11.30 16.37
CA SER A 54 -7.19 -10.78 17.36
C SER A 54 -6.54 -10.00 18.50
N ALA A 55 -5.22 -10.12 18.67
CA ALA A 55 -4.47 -9.46 19.73
C ALA A 55 -3.66 -8.28 19.20
N GLU A 56 -3.45 -7.28 20.04
CA GLU A 56 -2.49 -6.23 19.75
C GLU A 56 -1.06 -6.74 20.02
N GLN A 57 -0.19 -6.65 19.02
CA GLN A 57 1.22 -7.07 19.10
C GLN A 57 2.11 -5.92 18.60
N PRO A 58 2.27 -4.84 19.39
CA PRO A 58 2.88 -3.60 18.93
C PRO A 58 4.35 -3.77 18.54
N ASP A 59 5.04 -4.75 19.13
CA ASP A 59 6.44 -5.06 18.88
C ASP A 59 6.67 -6.06 17.73
N LEU A 60 5.62 -6.52 17.04
CA LEU A 60 5.74 -7.55 15.99
C LEU A 60 6.65 -7.07 14.84
N THR A 61 6.65 -5.76 14.60
CA THR A 61 7.53 -5.14 13.62
C THR A 61 8.25 -3.94 14.22
N ARG A 62 9.48 -3.72 13.75
CA ARG A 62 10.23 -2.49 14.06
C ARG A 62 10.31 -1.61 12.83
N LEU A 63 10.13 -0.30 13.03
CA LEU A 63 10.36 0.68 11.97
C LEU A 63 11.87 0.82 11.73
N VAL A 64 12.24 0.76 10.46
CA VAL A 64 13.56 1.07 9.92
C VAL A 64 13.39 2.25 8.98
N GLU A 65 14.10 3.33 9.26
CA GLU A 65 14.16 4.51 8.40
C GLU A 65 15.56 4.57 7.80
N THR A 66 15.63 4.55 6.47
CA THR A 66 16.88 4.81 5.74
C THR A 66 17.13 6.32 5.70
N ASP A 67 18.38 6.73 5.50
CA ASP A 67 18.74 8.15 5.39
C ASP A 67 18.18 8.83 4.12
N GLY A 68 17.67 8.02 3.18
CA GLY A 68 17.07 8.45 1.91
C GLY A 68 17.98 8.23 0.70
N GLU A 69 19.28 8.02 0.93
CA GLU A 69 20.28 7.79 -0.12
C GLU A 69 20.67 6.30 -0.16
N ASP A 70 20.79 5.68 1.01
CA ASP A 70 21.15 4.27 1.14
C ASP A 70 19.98 3.35 0.80
N ALA A 71 20.31 2.25 0.11
CA ALA A 71 19.34 1.19 -0.17
C ALA A 71 19.00 0.37 1.07
N PHE A 72 17.73 0.05 1.23
CA PHE A 72 17.30 -1.06 2.06
C PHE A 72 17.62 -2.39 1.34
N ILE A 73 18.22 -3.34 2.05
CA ILE A 73 18.55 -4.65 1.50
C ILE A 73 17.44 -5.63 1.87
N LEU A 74 16.67 -6.10 0.89
CA LEU A 74 15.66 -7.14 1.08
C LEU A 74 16.27 -8.51 0.75
N HIS A 75 16.49 -9.34 1.76
CA HIS A 75 17.13 -10.64 1.58
C HIS A 75 16.18 -11.69 0.98
N PRO A 76 16.71 -12.73 0.32
CA PRO A 76 15.90 -13.85 -0.18
C PRO A 76 14.99 -14.45 0.90
N GLY A 77 13.71 -14.62 0.58
CA GLY A 77 12.70 -15.20 1.47
C GLY A 77 12.13 -14.23 2.51
N GLU A 78 12.60 -12.98 2.57
CA GLU A 78 12.08 -11.99 3.51
C GLU A 78 10.80 -11.32 3.01
N PHE A 79 9.98 -10.91 3.97
CA PHE A 79 8.79 -10.09 3.81
C PHE A 79 8.92 -8.84 4.69
N VAL A 80 8.68 -7.67 4.12
CA VAL A 80 8.68 -6.39 4.83
C VAL A 80 7.47 -5.55 4.43
N LEU A 81 7.05 -4.65 5.33
CA LEU A 81 6.14 -3.58 4.93
C LEU A 81 6.97 -2.36 4.54
N ALA A 82 6.60 -1.70 3.44
CA ALA A 82 7.16 -0.42 3.05
C ALA A 82 6.03 0.57 2.76
N SER A 83 6.34 1.75 2.24
CA SER A 83 5.31 2.74 1.92
C SER A 83 5.58 3.42 0.60
N THR A 84 4.53 3.91 -0.07
CA THR A 84 4.68 4.85 -1.17
C THR A 84 5.23 6.17 -0.67
N TYR A 85 6.07 6.81 -1.47
CA TYR A 85 6.51 8.17 -1.21
C TYR A 85 5.34 9.15 -1.36
N GLU A 86 4.46 8.91 -2.33
CA GLU A 86 3.28 9.73 -2.55
C GLU A 86 2.18 9.48 -1.51
N VAL A 87 1.53 10.58 -1.10
CA VAL A 87 0.21 10.57 -0.48
C VAL A 87 -0.84 10.49 -1.59
N VAL A 88 -1.76 9.54 -1.49
CA VAL A 88 -2.86 9.36 -2.45
C VAL A 88 -4.16 9.78 -1.76
N THR A 89 -4.91 10.69 -2.37
CA THR A 89 -6.28 11.04 -1.97
C THR A 89 -7.24 10.72 -3.12
N LEU A 90 -8.27 9.92 -2.83
CA LEU A 90 -9.31 9.54 -3.80
C LEU A 90 -10.67 10.17 -3.43
N PRO A 91 -11.50 10.53 -4.43
CA PRO A 91 -12.89 10.90 -4.19
C PRO A 91 -13.74 9.66 -3.81
N ASP A 92 -15.02 9.86 -3.55
CA ASP A 92 -15.96 8.81 -3.15
C ASP A 92 -16.43 7.88 -4.29
N ASP A 93 -16.15 8.23 -5.54
CA ASP A 93 -16.57 7.50 -6.74
C ASP A 93 -15.41 6.86 -7.53
N ILE A 94 -14.19 6.89 -6.99
CA ILE A 94 -12.99 6.26 -7.57
C ILE A 94 -12.32 5.36 -6.54
N ALA A 95 -12.08 4.11 -6.90
CA ALA A 95 -11.17 3.22 -6.19
C ALA A 95 -9.86 3.10 -6.98
N SER A 96 -8.77 2.72 -6.32
CA SER A 96 -7.51 2.41 -7.00
C SER A 96 -7.00 1.02 -6.66
N ARG A 97 -6.15 0.45 -7.50
CA ARG A 97 -5.33 -0.72 -7.18
C ARG A 97 -3.88 -0.33 -7.28
N LEU A 98 -3.12 -0.71 -6.26
CA LEU A 98 -1.67 -0.71 -6.33
C LEU A 98 -1.22 -2.03 -6.95
N GLU A 99 -0.52 -1.92 -8.07
CA GLU A 99 0.05 -3.06 -8.79
C GLU A 99 1.58 -2.97 -8.78
N GLY A 100 2.24 -4.13 -8.80
CA GLY A 100 3.68 -4.19 -9.02
C GLY A 100 4.09 -3.78 -10.44
N LYS A 101 5.38 -3.55 -10.65
CA LYS A 101 5.95 -3.34 -11.98
C LYS A 101 6.49 -4.64 -12.56
N SER A 102 6.20 -4.92 -13.83
CA SER A 102 6.68 -6.13 -14.50
C SER A 102 8.22 -6.24 -14.49
N SER A 103 8.93 -5.12 -14.59
CA SER A 103 10.39 -5.07 -14.51
C SER A 103 10.93 -5.59 -13.18
N LEU A 104 10.24 -5.30 -12.07
CA LEU A 104 10.62 -5.73 -10.73
C LEU A 104 10.21 -7.19 -10.46
N GLY A 105 9.02 -7.59 -10.93
CA GLY A 105 8.58 -8.98 -10.85
C GLY A 105 9.53 -9.95 -11.55
N ARG A 106 10.15 -9.53 -12.68
CA ARG A 106 11.17 -10.30 -13.39
C ARG A 106 12.49 -10.48 -12.63
N LEU A 107 12.72 -9.68 -11.58
CA LEU A 107 13.86 -9.80 -10.66
C LEU A 107 13.50 -10.59 -9.39
N GLY A 108 12.28 -11.12 -9.29
CA GLY A 108 11.79 -11.81 -8.09
C GLY A 108 11.37 -10.88 -6.96
N LEU A 109 11.20 -9.58 -7.21
CA LEU A 109 10.57 -8.67 -6.26
C LEU A 109 9.05 -8.69 -6.47
N LEU A 110 8.32 -9.17 -5.46
CA LEU A 110 6.87 -9.13 -5.44
C LEU A 110 6.43 -7.89 -4.66
N THR A 111 5.69 -7.02 -5.32
CA THR A 111 4.94 -5.93 -4.68
C THR A 111 3.51 -6.42 -4.55
N HIS A 112 3.15 -6.85 -3.36
CA HIS A 112 1.85 -7.39 -3.05
C HIS A 112 0.93 -6.29 -2.49
N SER A 113 -0.37 -6.43 -2.77
CA SER A 113 -1.44 -5.67 -2.14
C SER A 113 -2.55 -6.69 -1.83
N THR A 114 -2.41 -7.43 -0.72
CA THR A 114 -3.39 -8.48 -0.35
C THR A 114 -4.78 -7.87 -0.18
N ALA A 115 -4.84 -6.66 0.37
CA ALA A 115 -5.94 -5.75 0.19
C ALA A 115 -5.85 -5.15 -1.23
N GLY A 116 -6.54 -5.79 -2.17
CA GLY A 116 -6.39 -5.48 -3.60
C GLY A 116 -6.97 -4.13 -4.05
N PHE A 117 -7.49 -3.29 -3.16
CA PHE A 117 -8.02 -1.97 -3.49
C PHE A 117 -7.61 -0.92 -2.45
N ILE A 118 -7.37 0.29 -2.93
CA ILE A 118 -7.35 1.54 -2.18
C ILE A 118 -8.78 2.11 -2.31
N ASP A 119 -9.46 2.21 -1.18
CA ASP A 119 -10.89 2.50 -1.12
C ASP A 119 -11.23 3.95 -1.52
N PRO A 120 -12.44 4.20 -2.07
CA PRO A 120 -12.96 5.54 -2.29
C PRO A 120 -12.95 6.37 -0.99
N GLY A 121 -12.52 7.63 -1.06
CA GLY A 121 -12.37 8.51 0.11
C GLY A 121 -11.08 8.31 0.91
N PHE A 122 -10.24 7.33 0.57
CA PHE A 122 -8.94 7.15 1.21
C PHE A 122 -8.04 8.38 1.00
N SER A 123 -7.30 8.76 2.04
CA SER A 123 -6.23 9.75 1.96
C SER A 123 -5.05 9.32 2.83
N GLY A 124 -3.88 9.08 2.26
CA GLY A 124 -2.68 8.69 3.00
C GLY A 124 -1.59 8.11 2.12
N HIS A 125 -0.45 7.74 2.71
CA HIS A 125 0.52 6.90 2.02
C HIS A 125 -0.02 5.47 1.90
N VAL A 126 0.32 4.75 0.84
CA VAL A 126 -0.09 3.35 0.67
C VAL A 126 0.97 2.44 1.29
N THR A 127 0.55 1.49 2.12
CA THR A 127 1.46 0.46 2.64
C THR A 127 1.72 -0.58 1.55
N LEU A 128 2.98 -0.90 1.32
CA LEU A 128 3.46 -1.90 0.37
C LEU A 128 3.81 -3.19 1.12
N GLU A 129 3.43 -4.33 0.57
CA GLU A 129 3.85 -5.64 1.07
C GLU A 129 4.93 -6.18 0.13
N LEU A 130 6.20 -6.13 0.54
CA LEU A 130 7.32 -6.48 -0.34
C LEU A 130 7.93 -7.82 0.04
N SER A 131 8.05 -8.71 -0.94
CA SER A 131 8.73 -10.01 -0.79
C SER A 131 9.82 -10.20 -1.82
N ASN A 132 10.96 -10.75 -1.41
CA ASN A 132 11.99 -11.21 -2.32
C ASN A 132 11.91 -12.74 -2.49
N VAL A 133 11.47 -13.19 -3.66
CA VAL A 133 11.42 -14.61 -4.03
C VAL A 133 12.58 -15.04 -4.94
N ALA A 134 13.56 -14.15 -5.18
CA ALA A 134 14.81 -14.49 -5.84
C ALA A 134 15.80 -15.16 -4.88
N THR A 135 16.96 -15.57 -5.41
CA THR A 135 18.05 -16.19 -4.64
C THR A 135 19.14 -15.21 -4.24
N LEU A 136 19.03 -13.93 -4.63
CA LEU A 136 19.99 -12.86 -4.31
C LEU A 136 19.30 -11.70 -3.57
N PRO A 137 19.99 -10.99 -2.68
CA PRO A 137 19.46 -9.77 -2.06
C PRO A 137 19.15 -8.69 -3.10
N ILE A 138 18.05 -7.97 -2.88
CA ILE A 138 17.62 -6.87 -3.75
C ILE A 138 17.83 -5.54 -3.02
N LYS A 139 18.51 -4.60 -3.68
CA LYS A 139 18.63 -3.22 -3.20
C LYS A 139 17.37 -2.45 -3.54
N LEU A 140 16.69 -1.94 -2.52
CA LEU A 140 15.52 -1.09 -2.62
C LEU A 140 15.92 0.34 -2.27
N TYR A 141 15.97 1.22 -3.27
CA TYR A 141 16.37 2.61 -3.09
C TYR A 141 15.13 3.47 -2.82
N PRO A 142 15.08 4.27 -1.74
CA PRO A 142 14.08 5.32 -1.60
C PRO A 142 14.01 6.19 -2.87
N GLY A 143 12.80 6.58 -3.28
CA GLY A 143 12.56 7.34 -4.51
C GLY A 143 12.50 6.50 -5.79
N MET A 144 12.89 5.22 -5.77
CA MET A 144 12.74 4.36 -6.97
C MET A 144 11.27 4.08 -7.28
N LYS A 145 10.94 3.90 -8.56
CA LYS A 145 9.61 3.41 -8.99
C LYS A 145 9.41 1.99 -8.46
N ILE A 146 8.38 1.79 -7.63
CA ILE A 146 8.13 0.50 -6.95
C ILE A 146 6.84 -0.17 -7.41
N GLY A 147 5.87 0.62 -7.82
CA GLY A 147 4.56 0.13 -8.23
C GLY A 147 3.87 1.12 -9.15
N GLN A 148 2.59 0.88 -9.39
CA GLN A 148 1.74 1.75 -10.18
C GLN A 148 0.30 1.71 -9.66
N LEU A 149 -0.38 2.86 -9.70
CA LEU A 149 -1.77 2.99 -9.33
C LEU A 149 -2.65 2.90 -10.58
N CYS A 150 -3.53 1.91 -10.61
CA CYS A 150 -4.60 1.76 -11.60
C CYS A 150 -5.90 2.29 -10.96
N MET A 151 -6.61 3.21 -11.60
CA MET A 151 -7.82 3.81 -11.00
C MET A 151 -9.09 3.37 -11.71
N PHE A 152 -10.14 3.13 -10.93
CA PHE A 152 -11.39 2.58 -11.41
C PHE A 152 -12.54 3.47 -10.98
N ARG A 153 -13.34 3.92 -11.93
CA ARG A 153 -14.64 4.53 -11.63
C ARG A 153 -15.59 3.47 -11.08
N LEU A 154 -16.21 3.77 -9.94
CA LEU A 154 -17.27 2.96 -9.34
C LEU A 154 -18.56 3.08 -10.16
N SER A 155 -19.50 2.15 -9.95
CA SER A 155 -20.84 2.22 -10.58
C SER A 155 -21.68 3.37 -10.04
N SER A 156 -21.43 3.78 -8.80
CA SER A 156 -22.02 4.90 -8.09
C SER A 156 -21.06 5.36 -6.99
N PRO A 157 -21.14 6.61 -6.49
CA PRO A 157 -20.39 7.03 -5.32
C PRO A 157 -20.62 6.09 -4.13
N ALA A 158 -19.59 5.86 -3.33
CA ALA A 158 -19.70 5.10 -2.09
C ALA A 158 -20.58 5.86 -1.09
N GLU A 159 -21.61 5.20 -0.56
CA GLU A 159 -22.50 5.79 0.45
C GLU A 159 -21.75 6.14 1.75
N HIS A 160 -20.75 5.33 2.10
CA HIS A 160 -19.87 5.53 3.25
C HIS A 160 -18.41 5.37 2.81
N PRO A 161 -17.76 6.45 2.33
CA PRO A 161 -16.36 6.40 1.90
C PRO A 161 -15.40 6.04 3.05
N TYR A 162 -14.18 5.67 2.70
CA TYR A 162 -13.14 5.36 3.67
C TYR A 162 -12.87 6.54 4.61
N GLY A 163 -12.70 6.25 5.90
CA GLY A 163 -12.57 7.25 6.96
C GLY A 163 -13.91 7.69 7.56
N SER A 164 -15.04 7.29 6.98
CA SER A 164 -16.36 7.49 7.59
C SER A 164 -16.56 6.59 8.82
N ALA A 165 -17.45 7.01 9.73
CA ALA A 165 -17.76 6.26 10.95
C ALA A 165 -18.43 4.89 10.67
N GLY A 166 -19.04 4.71 9.50
CA GLY A 166 -19.87 3.54 9.18
C GLY A 166 -19.10 2.22 9.10
N TYR A 167 -17.85 2.23 8.62
CA TYR A 167 -17.06 1.01 8.41
C TYR A 167 -15.84 0.86 9.33
N GLY A 168 -15.59 1.83 10.23
CA GLY A 168 -14.48 1.75 11.18
C GLY A 168 -13.11 1.65 10.49
N SER A 169 -12.89 2.49 9.46
CA SER A 169 -11.62 2.57 8.73
C SER A 169 -10.43 2.77 9.66
N ARG A 170 -9.36 1.99 9.46
CA ARG A 170 -8.25 1.90 10.42
C ARG A 170 -7.04 2.73 10.05
N TYR A 171 -6.91 3.15 8.80
CA TYR A 171 -5.66 3.67 8.25
C TYR A 171 -5.82 5.01 7.53
N GLN A 172 -6.90 5.75 7.79
CA GLN A 172 -7.10 7.06 7.19
C GLN A 172 -6.03 8.03 7.68
N GLY A 173 -5.41 8.76 6.76
CA GLY A 173 -4.32 9.70 7.05
C GLY A 173 -2.99 9.04 7.41
N GLN A 174 -2.79 7.74 7.13
CA GLN A 174 -1.57 7.06 7.56
C GLN A 174 -0.30 7.64 6.93
N ARG A 175 0.76 7.73 7.75
CA ARG A 175 2.12 8.04 7.31
C ARG A 175 3.02 6.82 7.47
N GLY A 176 3.66 6.41 6.36
CA GLY A 176 4.52 5.24 6.33
C GLY A 176 3.74 3.92 6.47
N PRO A 177 4.45 2.80 6.64
CA PRO A 177 3.83 1.50 6.83
C PRO A 177 3.26 1.38 8.25
N THR A 178 1.99 1.71 8.46
CA THR A 178 1.36 1.57 9.78
C THR A 178 1.25 0.09 10.17
N PRO A 179 1.56 -0.31 11.43
CA PRO A 179 1.34 -1.68 11.88
C PRO A 179 -0.12 -2.12 11.71
N SER A 180 -0.31 -3.44 11.59
CA SER A 180 -1.66 -4.01 11.54
C SER A 180 -2.50 -3.59 12.75
N ARG A 181 -3.74 -3.18 12.48
CA ARG A 181 -4.79 -2.91 13.46
C ARG A 181 -5.90 -3.96 13.38
N SER A 182 -5.59 -5.18 12.93
CA SER A 182 -6.59 -6.25 12.75
C SER A 182 -7.38 -6.60 14.01
N HIS A 183 -6.77 -6.41 15.19
CA HIS A 183 -7.42 -6.61 16.49
C HIS A 183 -8.61 -5.66 16.71
N GLN A 184 -8.60 -4.47 16.08
CA GLN A 184 -9.70 -3.51 16.18
C GLN A 184 -10.92 -4.05 15.43
N ASN A 185 -12.03 -4.23 16.13
CA ASN A 185 -13.25 -4.85 15.63
C ASN A 185 -13.03 -6.28 15.09
N PHE A 186 -12.07 -7.02 15.66
CA PHE A 186 -11.89 -8.43 15.33
C PHE A 186 -13.15 -9.22 15.73
N ILE A 187 -13.69 -9.99 14.80
CA ILE A 187 -14.83 -10.87 15.03
C ILE A 187 -14.45 -12.30 14.68
N ARG A 188 -14.94 -13.25 15.47
CA ARG A 188 -14.77 -14.68 15.21
C ARG A 188 -16.06 -15.40 15.51
N THR A 189 -16.61 -16.07 14.49
CA THR A 189 -17.74 -16.99 14.66
C THR A 189 -17.23 -18.33 15.16
N ARG A 190 -17.90 -18.91 16.15
CA ARG A 190 -17.64 -20.29 16.57
C ARG A 190 -18.23 -21.25 15.53
N ILE A 191 -17.39 -22.05 14.89
CA ILE A 191 -17.82 -23.14 14.01
C ILE A 191 -17.91 -24.39 14.88
N ASN A 192 -19.12 -24.88 15.13
CA ASN A 192 -19.31 -26.13 15.87
C ASN A 192 -19.06 -27.31 14.92
N PRO A 193 -18.39 -28.39 15.39
CA PRO A 193 -18.35 -29.64 14.63
C PRO A 193 -19.76 -30.21 14.48
N GLU A 194 -20.03 -30.86 13.34
CA GLU A 194 -21.25 -31.67 13.12
C GLU A 194 -21.31 -32.88 14.06
#